data_AF-A0A7C3I5S9-F1
#
_entry.id   AF-A0A7C3I5S9-F1
#
_cell.length_a   1.000
_cell.length_b   1.000
_cell.length_c   1.000
_cell.angle_alpha   90.00
_cell.angle_beta   90.00
_cell.angle_gamma   90.00
#
_symmetry.space_group_name_H-M   'P 1'
#
loop_
_entity.id
_entity.type
_entity.pdbx_description
1 polymer ?
#
loop_
_entity_poly.entity_id
_entity_poly.type
_entity_poly.pdbx_seq_one_letter_code
_entity_poly.pdbx_strand_id
1 'polypeptide(L)'
;MRRILAGIALFIMICFVALSFAGEEPITTGDLEFDENLKLLNNMAQSNLKGFCRDVSRHYGADAKTIDRLINKAGMAPADVYLAAKVRRLTLRSWDEVLRQYKENKGKGWGVIAKNLGIKPGSKEFHLLKEDDSGMIAVARGTKGTLRNEKVPKSKKGSSKTKQVKKK
;
A
#
# COMPACT_ATOMS: atom_id res chain seq x y z
N MET A 1 37.61 -39.68 -9.80
CA MET A 1 36.37 -39.18 -10.44
C MET A 1 35.21 -38.96 -9.47
N ARG A 2 34.80 -39.95 -8.66
CA ARG A 2 33.68 -39.81 -7.69
C ARG A 2 33.79 -38.61 -6.71
N ARG A 3 35.00 -38.26 -6.26
CA ARG A 3 35.26 -37.14 -5.34
C ARG A 3 35.16 -35.75 -6.00
N ILE A 4 35.47 -35.66 -7.30
CA ILE A 4 35.41 -34.42 -8.09
C ILE A 4 33.95 -34.15 -8.50
N LEU A 5 33.21 -35.20 -8.88
CA LEU A 5 31.77 -35.14 -9.13
C LEU A 5 30.97 -34.70 -7.89
N ALA A 6 31.32 -35.22 -6.70
CA ALA A 6 30.66 -34.85 -5.46
C ALA A 6 30.88 -33.37 -5.09
N GLY A 7 32.09 -32.83 -5.33
CA GLY A 7 32.38 -31.41 -5.10
C GLY A 7 31.63 -30.46 -6.03
N ILE A 8 31.49 -30.81 -7.32
CA ILE A 8 30.73 -30.04 -8.30
C ILE A 8 29.23 -30.08 -7.97
N ALA A 9 28.69 -31.24 -7.58
CA ALA A 9 27.29 -31.37 -7.17
C ALA A 9 26.99 -30.54 -5.90
N LEU A 10 27.90 -30.50 -4.93
CA LEU A 10 27.76 -29.68 -3.71
C LEU A 10 27.81 -28.17 -4.04
N PHE A 11 28.69 -27.76 -4.96
CA PHE A 11 28.80 -26.37 -5.39
C PHE A 11 27.57 -25.89 -6.17
N ILE A 12 27.02 -26.73 -7.06
CA ILE A 12 25.77 -26.45 -7.79
C ILE A 12 24.58 -26.35 -6.82
N MET A 13 24.52 -27.21 -5.80
CA MET A 13 23.47 -27.16 -4.78
C MET A 13 23.53 -25.87 -3.93
N ILE A 14 24.74 -25.41 -3.59
CA ILE A 14 24.95 -24.14 -2.88
C ILE A 14 24.56 -22.93 -3.76
N CYS A 15 24.89 -22.95 -5.05
CA CYS A 15 24.47 -21.90 -5.99
C CYS A 15 22.94 -21.86 -6.20
N PHE A 16 22.27 -23.01 -6.16
CA PHE A 16 20.81 -23.07 -6.32
C PHE A 16 20.06 -22.51 -5.10
N VAL A 17 20.60 -22.69 -3.89
CA VAL A 17 20.05 -22.12 -2.65
C VAL A 17 20.25 -20.59 -2.60
N ALA A 18 21.40 -20.07 -3.06
CA ALA A 18 21.65 -18.63 -3.08
C ALA A 18 20.75 -17.85 -4.05
N LEU A 19 20.30 -18.48 -5.15
CA LEU A 19 19.43 -17.85 -6.13
C LEU A 19 17.96 -17.69 -5.67
N SER A 20 17.59 -18.29 -4.54
CA SER A 20 16.22 -18.32 -4.05
C SER A 20 15.89 -17.25 -3.00
N PHE A 21 16.87 -16.42 -2.59
CA PHE A 21 16.60 -15.27 -1.74
C PHE A 21 16.07 -14.07 -2.57
N ALA A 22 14.92 -14.27 -3.21
CA ALA A 22 14.04 -13.16 -3.58
C ALA A 22 13.25 -12.74 -2.34
N GLY A 23 13.96 -12.27 -1.31
CA GLY A 23 13.33 -11.70 -0.13
C GLY A 23 12.57 -10.43 -0.50
N GLU A 24 11.41 -10.19 0.11
CA GLU A 24 10.80 -8.87 0.07
C GLU A 24 11.81 -7.88 0.66
N GLU A 25 12.34 -7.00 -0.20
CA GLU A 25 13.22 -5.91 0.22
C GLU A 25 12.55 -5.17 1.39
N PRO A 26 13.21 -5.02 2.55
CA PRO A 26 12.59 -4.43 3.71
C PRO A 26 12.17 -3.00 3.38
N ILE A 27 10.89 -2.69 3.60
CA ILE A 27 10.40 -1.32 3.47
C ILE A 27 11.15 -0.44 4.46
N THR A 28 11.83 0.59 3.96
CA THR A 28 12.55 1.55 4.80
C THR A 28 12.29 2.98 4.36
N THR A 29 11.93 3.81 5.32
CA THR A 29 11.64 5.23 5.17
C THR A 29 12.66 6.11 5.88
N GLY A 30 13.54 5.49 6.69
CA GLY A 30 14.48 6.17 7.59
C GLY A 30 13.90 6.46 8.98
N ASP A 31 12.69 5.96 9.27
CA ASP A 31 12.01 6.12 10.56
C ASP A 31 11.52 4.73 11.04
N LEU A 32 12.08 4.23 12.14
CA LEU A 32 11.84 2.85 12.59
C LEU A 32 10.37 2.58 12.93
N GLU A 33 9.70 3.51 13.62
CA GLU A 33 8.29 3.35 13.98
C GLU A 33 7.41 3.36 12.72
N PHE A 34 7.70 4.23 11.76
CA PHE A 34 6.97 4.25 10.51
C PHE A 34 7.21 2.98 9.68
N ASP A 35 8.43 2.46 9.66
CA ASP A 35 8.78 1.21 8.99
C ASP A 35 8.03 0.01 9.60
N GLU A 36 7.89 -0.04 10.93
CA GLU A 36 7.08 -1.05 11.63
C GLU A 36 5.59 -0.93 11.27
N ASN A 37 5.05 0.28 11.24
CA ASN A 37 3.67 0.54 10.83
C ASN A 37 3.38 0.06 9.40
N LEU A 38 4.33 0.25 8.49
CA LEU A 38 4.23 -0.20 7.11
C LEU A 38 4.30 -1.73 6.98
N LYS A 39 5.11 -2.40 7.81
CA LYS A 39 5.11 -3.87 7.90
C LYS A 39 3.76 -4.41 8.39
N LEU A 40 3.17 -3.78 9.41
CA LEU A 40 1.83 -4.15 9.87
C LEU A 40 0.78 -3.96 8.76
N LEU A 41 0.92 -2.89 7.97
CA LEU A 41 0.04 -2.62 6.83
C LEU A 41 0.17 -3.71 5.74
N ASN A 42 1.38 -4.18 5.43
CA ASN A 42 1.60 -5.32 4.55
C ASN A 42 0.88 -6.58 5.07
N ASN A 43 1.05 -6.91 6.35
CA ASN A 43 0.42 -8.08 6.96
C ASN A 43 -1.13 -7.98 6.93
N MET A 44 -1.67 -6.80 7.23
CA MET A 44 -3.11 -6.55 7.15
C MET A 44 -3.63 -6.77 5.72
N ALA A 45 -2.92 -6.25 4.72
CA ALA A 45 -3.29 -6.40 3.31
C ALA A 45 -3.21 -7.85 2.82
N GLN A 46 -2.29 -8.67 3.34
CA GLN A 46 -2.25 -10.11 3.04
C GLN A 46 -3.56 -10.83 3.44
N SER A 47 -4.14 -10.44 4.57
CA SER A 47 -5.41 -11.03 5.06
C SER A 47 -6.66 -10.47 4.38
N ASN A 48 -6.61 -9.23 3.87
CA ASN A 48 -7.77 -8.54 3.31
C ASN A 48 -7.38 -7.54 2.20
N LEU A 49 -6.84 -8.07 1.10
CA LEU A 49 -6.36 -7.25 -0.02
C LEU A 49 -7.47 -6.38 -0.63
N LYS A 50 -8.67 -6.94 -0.80
CA LYS A 50 -9.82 -6.20 -1.35
C LYS A 50 -10.23 -5.02 -0.46
N GLY A 51 -10.21 -5.21 0.85
CA GLY A 51 -10.44 -4.15 1.82
C GLY A 51 -9.38 -3.06 1.75
N PHE A 52 -8.11 -3.48 1.72
CA PHE A 52 -6.97 -2.58 1.54
C PHE A 52 -7.10 -1.73 0.27
N CYS A 53 -7.34 -2.33 -0.89
CA CYS A 53 -7.48 -1.61 -2.17
C CYS A 53 -8.62 -0.58 -2.12
N ARG A 54 -9.76 -0.94 -1.52
CA ARG A 54 -10.90 -0.02 -1.34
C ARG A 54 -10.55 1.14 -0.42
N ASP A 55 -9.83 0.90 0.66
CA ASP A 55 -9.51 1.93 1.64
C ASP A 55 -8.46 2.90 1.08
N VAL A 56 -7.39 2.40 0.43
CA VAL A 56 -6.44 3.24 -0.33
C VAL A 56 -7.17 4.07 -1.40
N SER A 57 -8.09 3.44 -2.14
CA SER A 57 -8.88 4.12 -3.17
C SER A 57 -9.70 5.28 -2.59
N ARG A 58 -10.39 5.04 -1.47
CA ARG A 58 -11.22 6.04 -0.77
C ARG A 58 -10.40 7.23 -0.28
N HIS A 59 -9.23 6.99 0.30
CA HIS A 59 -8.45 8.04 0.96
C HIS A 59 -7.51 8.80 0.02
N TYR A 60 -7.03 8.16 -1.05
CA TYR A 60 -6.02 8.75 -1.92
C TYR A 60 -6.48 8.97 -3.35
N GLY A 61 -7.72 8.59 -3.70
CA GLY A 61 -8.36 8.94 -4.99
C GLY A 61 -7.78 8.19 -6.19
N ALA A 62 -7.33 6.95 -5.99
CA ALA A 62 -6.92 6.07 -7.08
C ALA A 62 -7.93 4.94 -7.25
N ASP A 63 -8.19 4.51 -8.48
CA ASP A 63 -9.15 3.43 -8.73
C ASP A 63 -8.69 2.12 -8.07
N ALA A 64 -9.62 1.44 -7.38
CA ALA A 64 -9.31 0.21 -6.64
C ALA A 64 -8.77 -0.91 -7.54
N LYS A 65 -9.21 -1.00 -8.81
CA LYS A 65 -8.66 -1.99 -9.76
C LYS A 65 -7.24 -1.62 -10.17
N THR A 66 -6.91 -0.34 -10.24
CA THR A 66 -5.55 0.12 -10.51
C THR A 66 -4.60 -0.26 -9.37
N ILE A 67 -5.03 -0.05 -8.13
CA ILE A 67 -4.28 -0.47 -6.93
C ILE A 67 -4.09 -1.99 -6.93
N ASP A 68 -5.15 -2.75 -7.20
CA ASP A 68 -5.09 -4.21 -7.30
C ASP A 68 -4.10 -4.69 -8.37
N ARG A 69 -4.07 -4.05 -9.54
CA ARG A 69 -3.10 -4.37 -10.60
C ARG A 69 -1.65 -4.06 -10.17
N LEU A 70 -1.40 -2.96 -9.46
CA LEU A 70 -0.05 -2.65 -8.98
C LEU A 70 0.46 -3.75 -8.03
N ILE A 71 -0.41 -4.30 -7.19
CA ILE A 71 -0.05 -5.37 -6.27
C ILE A 71 0.06 -6.71 -7.00
N ASN A 72 -1.01 -7.16 -7.66
CA ASN A 72 -1.10 -8.51 -8.20
C ASN A 72 -0.40 -8.71 -9.55
N LYS A 73 -0.21 -7.65 -10.34
CA LYS A 73 0.42 -7.73 -11.67
C LYS A 73 1.82 -7.12 -11.69
N ALA A 74 2.03 -5.99 -11.02
CA ALA A 74 3.35 -5.37 -10.96
C ALA A 74 4.20 -5.86 -9.77
N GLY A 75 3.63 -6.64 -8.85
CA GLY A 75 4.35 -7.22 -7.72
C GLY A 75 4.83 -6.18 -6.71
N MET A 76 4.14 -5.04 -6.61
CA MET A 76 4.43 -4.05 -5.56
C MET A 76 3.87 -4.51 -4.22
N ALA A 77 4.64 -4.33 -3.15
CA ALA A 77 4.14 -4.57 -1.81
C ALA A 77 2.95 -3.63 -1.52
N PRO A 78 1.92 -4.06 -0.76
CA PRO A 78 0.80 -3.19 -0.41
C PRO A 78 1.22 -1.85 0.23
N ALA A 79 2.19 -1.88 1.14
CA ALA A 79 2.73 -0.67 1.78
C ALA A 79 3.46 0.26 0.78
N ASP A 80 4.12 -0.29 -0.24
CA ASP A 80 4.69 0.52 -1.33
C ASP A 80 3.60 1.24 -2.11
N VAL A 81 2.49 0.55 -2.41
CA VAL A 81 1.35 1.16 -3.13
C VAL A 81 0.64 2.21 -2.28
N TYR A 82 0.52 1.97 -0.97
CA TYR A 82 0.03 2.96 -0.01
C TYR A 82 0.91 4.22 0.00
N LEU A 83 2.24 4.07 0.10
CA LEU A 83 3.17 5.19 0.06
C LEU A 83 3.13 5.93 -1.28
N ALA A 84 3.10 5.20 -2.40
CA ALA A 84 2.98 5.81 -3.71
C ALA A 84 1.72 6.68 -3.82
N ALA A 85 0.57 6.16 -3.36
CA ALA A 85 -0.69 6.88 -3.36
C ALA A 85 -0.66 8.13 -2.46
N LYS A 86 -0.03 8.01 -1.28
CA LYS A 86 0.06 9.09 -0.31
C LYS A 86 1.05 10.18 -0.72
N VAL A 87 2.24 9.81 -1.18
CA VAL A 87 3.23 10.75 -1.73
C VAL A 87 2.63 11.51 -2.90
N ARG A 88 1.93 10.83 -3.81
CA ARG A 88 1.20 11.46 -4.93
C ARG A 88 0.26 12.55 -4.44
N ARG A 89 -0.54 12.27 -3.40
CA ARG A 89 -1.50 13.24 -2.83
C ARG A 89 -0.79 14.42 -2.18
N LEU A 90 0.31 14.20 -1.46
CA LEU A 90 1.05 15.26 -0.77
C LEU A 90 1.86 16.14 -1.74
N THR A 91 2.40 15.56 -2.80
CA THR A 91 3.29 16.24 -3.76
C THR A 91 2.58 16.72 -5.02
N LEU A 92 1.30 16.37 -5.19
CA LEU A 92 0.48 16.63 -6.38
C LEU A 92 1.11 16.10 -7.69
N ARG A 93 1.96 15.07 -7.60
CA ARG A 93 2.58 14.42 -8.77
C ARG A 93 1.64 13.44 -9.44
N SER A 94 1.95 13.04 -10.68
CA SER A 94 1.20 11.99 -11.37
C SER A 94 1.58 10.60 -10.85
N TRP A 95 0.72 9.61 -11.10
CA TRP A 95 1.06 8.20 -10.84
C TRP A 95 2.32 7.79 -11.59
N ASP A 96 2.45 8.18 -12.86
CA ASP A 96 3.59 7.81 -13.69
C ASP A 96 4.91 8.34 -13.13
N GLU A 97 4.93 9.57 -12.62
CA GLU A 97 6.12 10.16 -12.02
C GLU A 97 6.55 9.42 -10.75
N VAL A 98 5.59 9.13 -9.86
CA VAL A 98 5.85 8.41 -8.61
C VAL A 98 6.30 6.97 -8.89
N LEU A 99 5.63 6.27 -9.80
CA LEU A 99 5.98 4.89 -10.16
C LEU A 99 7.32 4.80 -10.89
N ARG A 100 7.66 5.80 -11.71
CA ARG A 100 9.00 5.91 -12.31
C ARG A 100 10.06 6.06 -11.23
N GLN A 101 9.87 6.98 -10.28
CA GLN A 101 10.81 7.18 -9.16
C GLN A 101 10.94 5.92 -8.29
N TYR A 102 9.84 5.23 -8.02
CA TYR A 102 9.85 3.95 -7.33
C TYR A 102 10.67 2.90 -8.08
N LYS A 103 10.45 2.76 -9.40
CA LYS A 103 11.18 1.77 -10.22
C LYS A 103 12.68 2.07 -10.29
N GLU A 104 13.06 3.34 -10.47
CA GLU A 104 14.46 3.78 -10.60
C GLU A 104 15.24 3.70 -9.27
N ASN A 105 14.54 3.78 -8.14
CA ASN A 105 15.16 3.81 -6.81
C ASN A 105 14.70 2.66 -5.90
N LYS A 106 14.12 1.61 -6.49
CA LYS A 106 13.76 0.39 -5.75
C LYS A 106 15.02 -0.18 -5.09
N GLY A 107 14.93 -0.53 -3.81
CA GLY A 107 16.06 -0.99 -2.99
C GLY A 107 16.84 0.13 -2.27
N LYS A 108 16.67 1.40 -2.64
CA LYS A 108 17.26 2.54 -1.89
C LYS A 108 16.38 3.04 -0.74
N GLY A 109 15.17 2.50 -0.63
CA GLY A 109 14.18 2.91 0.36
C GLY A 109 13.32 4.10 -0.07
N TRP A 110 12.19 4.24 0.61
CA TRP A 110 11.21 5.30 0.41
C TRP A 110 11.68 6.66 0.86
N GLY A 111 12.64 6.75 1.78
CA GLY A 111 13.25 8.03 2.16
C GLY A 111 13.90 8.74 0.96
N VAL A 112 14.58 7.99 0.08
CA VAL A 112 15.18 8.51 -1.15
C VAL A 112 14.11 8.86 -2.19
N ILE A 113 13.15 7.96 -2.40
CA ILE A 113 12.04 8.17 -3.36
C ILE A 113 11.22 9.42 -3.00
N ALA A 114 10.82 9.54 -1.73
CA ALA A 114 10.04 10.68 -1.23
C ALA A 114 10.83 11.98 -1.34
N LYS A 115 12.14 11.96 -1.04
CA LYS A 115 13.03 13.11 -1.22
C LYS A 115 13.11 13.56 -2.67
N ASN A 116 13.26 12.63 -3.62
CA ASN A 116 13.30 12.94 -5.05
C ASN A 116 11.98 13.54 -5.55
N LEU A 117 10.86 13.17 -4.93
CA LEU A 117 9.53 13.70 -5.23
C LEU A 117 9.20 15.02 -4.49
N GLY A 118 10.12 15.53 -3.67
CA GLY A 118 10.02 16.83 -2.99
C GLY A 118 9.72 16.76 -1.48
N ILE A 119 9.53 15.57 -0.91
CA ILE A 119 9.32 15.39 0.54
C ILE A 119 10.67 15.19 1.22
N LYS A 120 11.24 16.26 1.77
CA LYS A 120 12.53 16.19 2.49
C LYS A 120 12.33 15.63 3.91
N PRO A 121 13.27 14.84 4.45
CA PRO A 121 13.24 14.45 5.86
C PRO A 121 13.11 15.68 6.77
N GLY A 122 12.24 15.60 7.78
CA GLY A 122 11.94 16.71 8.70
C GLY A 122 11.07 17.83 8.15
N SER A 123 10.64 17.76 6.88
CA SER A 123 9.64 18.69 6.33
C SER A 123 8.25 18.43 6.91
N LYS A 124 7.36 19.42 6.82
CA LYS A 124 5.95 19.27 7.19
C LYS A 124 5.31 18.12 6.40
N GLU A 125 5.63 17.99 5.12
CA GLU A 125 5.16 16.93 4.25
C GLU A 125 5.65 15.55 4.70
N PHE A 126 6.87 15.46 5.25
CA PHE A 126 7.38 14.20 5.80
C PHE A 126 6.64 13.80 7.07
N HIS A 127 6.32 14.75 7.95
CA HIS A 127 5.47 14.47 9.11
C HIS A 127 4.07 14.02 8.69
N LEU A 128 3.45 14.69 7.70
CA LEU A 128 2.16 14.29 7.13
C LEU A 128 2.21 12.91 6.45
N LEU A 129 3.34 12.56 5.83
CA LEU A 129 3.54 11.24 5.22
C LEU A 129 3.47 10.13 6.26
N LYS A 130 3.99 10.37 7.47
CA LYS A 130 3.97 9.41 8.59
C LYS A 130 2.64 9.35 9.34
N GLU A 131 1.90 10.46 9.38
CA GLU A 131 0.63 10.56 10.10
C GLU A 131 -0.44 9.58 9.58
N ASP A 132 -1.25 8.99 10.44
CA ASP A 132 -2.32 8.07 10.02
C ASP A 132 -3.61 8.79 9.62
N ASP A 133 -3.57 9.54 8.51
CA ASP A 133 -4.72 10.32 8.00
C ASP A 133 -5.89 9.45 7.50
N SER A 134 -5.62 8.18 7.19
CA SER A 134 -6.60 7.23 6.68
C SER A 134 -7.16 6.29 7.77
N GLY A 135 -6.55 6.26 8.96
CA GLY A 135 -6.85 5.29 10.00
C GLY A 135 -6.43 3.85 9.64
N MET A 136 -5.73 3.65 8.51
CA MET A 136 -5.33 2.32 8.04
C MET A 136 -4.19 1.76 8.88
N ILE A 137 -3.28 2.61 9.35
CA ILE A 137 -2.19 2.18 10.23
C ILE A 137 -2.76 1.77 11.60
N ALA A 138 -3.75 2.48 12.13
CA ALA A 138 -4.45 2.11 13.36
C ALA A 138 -5.22 0.78 13.22
N VAL A 139 -5.84 0.53 12.06
CA VAL A 139 -6.42 -0.79 11.76
C VAL A 139 -5.34 -1.87 11.77
N ALA A 140 -4.20 -1.60 11.12
CA ALA A 140 -3.09 -2.55 11.02
C ALA A 140 -2.49 -2.91 12.39
N ARG A 141 -2.40 -1.92 13.29
CA ARG A 141 -1.96 -2.11 14.69
C ARG A 141 -2.95 -2.88 15.57
N GLY A 142 -4.18 -3.13 15.09
CA GLY A 142 -5.22 -3.73 15.91
C GLY A 142 -5.79 -2.80 16.99
N THR A 143 -5.44 -1.51 16.98
CA THR A 143 -5.94 -0.52 17.95
C THR A 143 -7.36 -0.05 17.65
N LYS A 144 -7.94 -0.42 16.50
CA LYS A 144 -9.31 -0.07 16.11
C LYS A 144 -10.36 -1.00 16.72
N GLY A 145 -10.47 -0.95 18.04
CA GLY A 145 -11.57 -1.54 18.80
C GLY A 145 -12.73 -0.57 19.07
N THR A 146 -13.00 0.50 18.30
CA THR A 146 -14.16 1.39 18.63
C THR A 146 -14.61 2.44 17.58
N LEU A 147 -14.34 2.30 16.27
CA LEU A 147 -14.87 3.29 15.27
C LEU A 147 -15.44 2.61 14.02
N ARG A 148 -16.31 1.63 14.22
CA ARG A 148 -17.11 1.00 13.15
C ARG A 148 -18.62 1.19 13.36
N ASN A 149 -19.00 2.27 14.03
CA ASN A 149 -20.40 2.62 14.26
C ASN A 149 -20.65 4.10 13.94
N GLU A 150 -20.30 4.52 12.72
CA GLU A 150 -20.88 5.73 12.15
C GLU A 150 -22.01 5.31 11.20
N LYS A 151 -23.21 5.73 11.62
CA LYS A 151 -24.52 5.36 11.10
C LYS A 151 -24.59 5.53 9.59
N VAL A 152 -24.94 4.46 8.88
CA VAL A 152 -25.65 4.60 7.60
C VAL A 152 -26.98 5.30 7.93
N PRO A 153 -27.29 6.48 7.38
CA PRO A 153 -28.62 7.06 7.55
C PRO A 153 -29.60 6.13 6.83
N LYS A 154 -30.47 5.47 7.60
CA LYS A 154 -31.65 4.77 7.11
C LYS A 154 -32.48 5.77 6.30
N SER A 155 -32.46 5.66 4.98
CA SER A 155 -33.38 6.39 4.11
C SER A 155 -34.81 6.01 4.53
N LYS A 156 -35.51 6.96 5.15
CA LYS A 156 -36.92 6.83 5.49
C LYS A 156 -37.71 6.55 4.20
N LYS A 157 -38.40 5.41 4.21
CA LYS A 157 -39.42 5.02 3.23
C LYS A 157 -40.56 6.04 3.30
N GLY A 158 -40.46 7.09 2.50
CA GLY A 158 -41.49 8.10 2.31
C GLY A 158 -42.60 7.54 1.43
N SER A 159 -43.71 7.14 2.07
CA SER A 159 -45.00 6.99 1.43
C SER A 159 -45.41 8.32 0.80
N SER A 160 -45.69 8.34 -0.50
CA SER A 160 -46.36 9.47 -1.16
C SER A 160 -47.32 8.94 -2.22
N LYS A 161 -48.55 8.73 -1.75
CA LYS A 161 -49.80 8.73 -2.50
C LYS A 161 -49.77 9.88 -3.52
N THR A 162 -49.72 9.59 -4.81
CA THR A 162 -50.06 10.57 -5.85
C THR A 162 -51.41 10.18 -6.44
N LYS A 163 -52.37 11.09 -6.25
CA LYS A 163 -53.74 11.04 -6.74
C LYS A 163 -53.77 10.83 -8.25
N GLN A 164 -54.68 9.97 -8.68
CA GLN A 164 -55.17 9.93 -10.04
C GLN A 164 -55.73 11.31 -10.42
N VAL A 165 -55.24 11.89 -11.50
CA VAL A 165 -55.94 12.90 -12.29
C VAL A 165 -56.28 12.23 -13.60
N LYS A 166 -57.54 11.78 -13.73
CA LYS A 166 -58.09 11.29 -14.99
C LYS A 166 -58.62 12.50 -15.76
N LYS A 167 -58.01 12.78 -16.91
CA LYS A 167 -58.41 13.81 -17.86
C LYS A 167 -59.04 13.08 -19.06
N LYS A 168 -60.23 13.55 -19.45
CA LYS A 168 -61.08 13.14 -20.59
C LYS A 168 -61.85 11.83 -20.43
#